data_AF-A0A919GAF3-F1
#
_entry.id   AF-A0A919GAF3-F1
#
_cell.length_a   1.000
_cell.length_b   1.000
_cell.length_c   1.000
_cell.angle_alpha   90.00
_cell.angle_beta   90.00
_cell.angle_gamma   90.00
#
_symmetry.space_group_name_H-M   'P 1'
#
loop_
_entity.id
_entity.type
_entity.pdbx_description
1 polymer ?
#
loop_
_entity_poly.entity_id
_entity_poly.type
_entity_poly.pdbx_seq_one_letter_code
_entity_poly.pdbx_strand_id
1 'polypeptide(L)'
;MTPPVGPGPARDRPGPRVPHLVGSGDPALLARLAVELAADPEVTVRGQHGPAGAPTLLLVDMTADRAELLRRSNPAATVEIDAPLEPYANRGPR
;
A
#
# COMPACT_ATOMS: atom_id res chain seq x y z
N MET A 1 -40.82 26.85 8.25
CA MET A 1 -40.40 25.67 9.07
C MET A 1 -39.39 24.90 8.23
N THR A 2 -38.11 24.98 8.57
CA THR A 2 -37.01 24.36 7.83
C THR A 2 -36.59 23.09 8.58
N PRO A 3 -36.47 21.91 7.94
CA PRO A 3 -35.99 20.72 8.63
C PRO A 3 -34.49 20.86 8.97
N PRO A 4 -34.00 20.26 10.07
CA PRO A 4 -32.58 20.20 10.38
C PRO A 4 -31.88 19.25 9.40
N VAL A 5 -30.84 19.75 8.73
CA VAL A 5 -29.88 18.93 7.99
C VAL A 5 -29.11 18.09 9.00
N GLY A 6 -29.50 16.83 9.17
CA GLY A 6 -28.72 15.85 9.91
C GLY A 6 -27.36 15.63 9.23
N PRO A 7 -26.30 15.27 9.97
CA PRO A 7 -25.01 14.95 9.36
C PRO A 7 -25.21 13.74 8.44
N GLY A 8 -25.02 13.95 7.13
CA GLY A 8 -25.00 12.86 6.17
C GLY A 8 -23.94 11.82 6.56
N PRO A 9 -24.13 10.53 6.20
CA PRO A 9 -23.18 9.49 6.57
C PRO A 9 -21.80 9.82 5.98
N ALA A 10 -20.76 9.78 6.81
CA ALA A 10 -19.37 9.99 6.43
C ALA A 10 -18.85 8.82 5.56
N ARG A 11 -19.37 8.66 4.35
CA ARG A 11 -19.20 7.44 3.52
C ARG A 11 -18.29 7.57 2.30
N ASP A 12 -17.65 8.70 2.06
CA ASP A 12 -17.02 8.94 0.75
C ASP A 12 -15.64 9.63 0.79
N ARG A 13 -14.88 9.45 1.87
CA ARG A 13 -13.46 9.83 1.84
C ARG A 13 -12.60 8.58 1.82
N PRO A 14 -11.78 8.36 0.78
CA PRO A 14 -10.77 7.32 0.85
C PRO A 14 -9.94 7.53 2.13
N GLY A 15 -9.67 6.44 2.84
CA GLY A 15 -8.88 6.48 4.07
C GLY A 15 -7.49 7.11 3.84
N PRO A 16 -6.74 7.41 4.91
CA PRO A 16 -5.40 7.97 4.74
C PRO A 16 -4.53 7.04 3.89
N ARG A 17 -3.79 7.62 2.94
CA ARG A 17 -2.76 6.89 2.18
C ARG A 17 -1.54 6.72 3.08
N VAL A 18 -1.06 5.50 3.19
CA VAL A 18 0.13 5.15 3.98
C VAL A 18 1.11 4.38 3.10
N PRO A 19 2.41 4.44 3.40
CA PRO A 19 3.41 3.75 2.60
C PRO A 19 3.29 2.23 2.80
N HIS A 20 3.39 1.51 1.69
CA HIS A 20 3.35 0.06 1.61
C HIS A 20 4.53 -0.44 0.77
N LEU A 21 5.02 -1.62 1.15
CA LEU A 21 6.01 -2.41 0.44
C LEU A 21 5.30 -3.50 -0.34
N VAL A 22 5.57 -3.60 -1.64
CA VAL A 22 5.06 -4.66 -2.51
C VAL A 22 6.24 -5.47 -3.04
N GLY A 23 6.28 -6.76 -2.69
CA GLY A 23 7.29 -7.71 -3.11
C GLY A 23 6.69 -8.94 -3.80
N SER A 24 7.52 -9.70 -4.51
CA SER A 24 7.15 -11.02 -5.05
C SER A 24 8.42 -11.82 -5.36
N GLY A 25 8.30 -13.14 -5.36
CA GLY A 25 9.34 -14.03 -5.90
C GLY A 25 9.40 -14.05 -7.43
N ASP A 26 8.41 -13.47 -8.12
CA ASP A 26 8.37 -13.32 -9.57
C ASP A 26 8.65 -11.86 -9.99
N PRO A 27 9.83 -11.54 -10.54
CA PRO A 27 10.18 -10.20 -10.99
C PRO A 27 9.31 -9.70 -12.16
N ALA A 28 8.79 -10.61 -13.00
CA ALA A 28 7.93 -10.24 -14.12
C ALA A 28 6.55 -9.79 -13.63
N LEU A 29 6.05 -10.42 -12.55
CA LEU A 29 4.84 -9.97 -11.86
C LEU A 29 5.04 -8.56 -11.29
N LEU A 30 6.14 -8.30 -10.57
CA LEU A 30 6.41 -6.97 -10.03
C LEU A 30 6.57 -5.91 -11.13
N ALA A 31 7.20 -6.23 -12.25
CA ALA A 31 7.30 -5.31 -13.38
C ALA A 31 5.91 -4.91 -13.93
N ARG A 32 5.00 -5.89 -14.05
CA ARG A 32 3.60 -5.63 -14.45
C ARG A 32 2.86 -4.79 -13.42
N LEU A 33 2.97 -5.14 -12.13
CA LEU A 33 2.35 -4.39 -11.04
C LEU A 33 2.85 -2.96 -10.97
N ALA A 34 4.14 -2.71 -11.23
CA ALA A 34 4.68 -1.35 -11.26
C ALA A 34 3.98 -0.47 -12.31
N VAL A 35 3.70 -1.03 -13.50
CA VAL A 35 2.97 -0.33 -14.57
C VAL A 35 1.51 -0.12 -14.20
N GLU A 36 0.85 -1.16 -13.67
CA GLU A 36 -0.56 -1.08 -13.27
C GLU A 36 -0.79 -0.08 -12.13
N LEU A 37 0.06 -0.11 -11.09
CA LEU A 37 -0.02 0.78 -9.94
C LEU A 37 0.37 2.23 -10.32
N ALA A 38 1.24 2.44 -11.29
CA ALA A 38 1.55 3.79 -11.79
C ALA A 38 0.38 4.42 -12.57
N ALA A 39 -0.50 3.60 -13.15
CA ALA A 39 -1.71 4.06 -13.84
C ALA A 39 -2.90 4.28 -12.90
N ASP A 40 -2.77 3.91 -11.63
CA ASP A 40 -3.84 3.96 -10.64
C ASP A 40 -3.88 5.32 -9.90
N PRO A 41 -4.97 6.10 -10.00
CA PRO A 41 -5.08 7.40 -9.32
C PRO A 41 -5.12 7.30 -7.78
N GLU A 42 -5.42 6.13 -7.23
CA GLU A 42 -5.46 5.87 -5.79
C GLU A 42 -4.09 5.50 -5.20
N VAL A 43 -3.09 5.28 -6.06
CA VAL A 43 -1.74 4.86 -5.68
C VAL A 43 -0.73 5.93 -6.07
N THR A 44 0.33 6.07 -5.28
CA THR A 44 1.48 6.89 -5.65
C THR A 44 2.73 6.05 -5.51
N VAL A 45 3.38 5.73 -6.64
CA VAL A 45 4.63 4.99 -6.64
C VAL A 45 5.76 5.91 -6.17
N ARG A 46 6.37 5.58 -5.03
CA ARG A 46 7.43 6.36 -4.39
C ARG A 46 8.81 5.91 -4.85
N GLY A 47 8.97 4.62 -5.12
CA GLY A 47 10.24 4.06 -5.54
C GLY A 47 10.12 2.62 -6.03
N GLN A 48 11.10 2.23 -6.83
CA GLN A 48 11.31 0.88 -7.30
C GLN A 48 12.74 0.47 -6.96
N HIS A 49 12.90 -0.71 -6.36
CA HIS A 49 14.20 -1.28 -6.04
C HIS A 49 14.47 -2.54 -6.89
N GLY A 50 15.72 -2.68 -7.31
CA GLY A 50 16.18 -3.71 -8.25
C GLY A 50 16.33 -3.19 -9.68
N PRO A 51 16.69 -4.08 -10.63
CA PRO A 51 16.81 -3.74 -12.04
C PRO A 51 15.50 -3.16 -12.61
N ALA A 52 15.59 -2.18 -13.51
CA ALA A 52 14.43 -1.50 -14.07
C ALA A 52 13.42 -2.45 -14.76
N GLY A 53 13.90 -3.55 -15.35
CA GLY A 53 13.07 -4.57 -16.00
C GLY A 53 12.75 -5.81 -15.14
N ALA A 54 13.27 -5.87 -13.91
CA ALA A 54 13.07 -6.98 -12.98
C ALA A 54 13.09 -6.49 -11.53
N PRO A 55 12.14 -5.62 -11.14
CA PRO A 55 12.07 -5.12 -9.78
C PRO A 55 11.88 -6.25 -8.77
N THR A 56 12.48 -6.07 -7.60
CA THR A 56 12.34 -7.00 -6.47
C THR A 56 11.44 -6.42 -5.38
N LEU A 57 11.24 -5.10 -5.39
CA LEU A 57 10.43 -4.39 -4.40
C LEU A 57 9.90 -3.07 -4.97
N LEU A 58 8.65 -2.74 -4.66
CA LEU A 58 8.02 -1.45 -4.95
C LEU A 58 7.62 -0.77 -3.64
N LEU A 59 7.89 0.53 -3.53
CA LEU A 59 7.40 1.38 -2.45
C LEU A 59 6.27 2.26 -2.98
N VAL A 60 5.10 2.15 -2.37
CA VAL A 60 3.87 2.76 -2.88
C VAL A 60 3.03 3.34 -1.74
N ASP A 61 2.49 4.54 -1.90
CA ASP A 61 1.52 5.10 -0.98
C ASP A 61 0.12 4.78 -1.48
N MET A 62 -0.69 4.08 -0.69
CA MET A 62 -2.07 3.74 -1.03
C MET A 62 -2.94 3.58 0.21
N THR A 63 -4.27 3.48 0.02
CA THR A 63 -5.21 3.22 1.11
C THR A 63 -5.19 1.76 1.54
N ALA A 64 -5.64 1.48 2.77
CA ALA A 64 -5.74 0.11 3.28
C ALA A 64 -6.68 -0.77 2.43
N ASP A 65 -7.80 -0.22 1.96
CA ASP A 65 -8.74 -0.93 1.08
C ASP A 65 -8.08 -1.31 -0.26
N ARG A 66 -7.27 -0.41 -0.81
CA ARG A 66 -6.54 -0.68 -2.05
C ARG A 66 -5.44 -1.73 -1.85
N ALA A 67 -4.71 -1.66 -0.74
CA ALA A 67 -3.72 -2.67 -0.38
C ALA A 67 -4.36 -4.06 -0.21
N GLU A 68 -5.52 -4.13 0.43
CA GLU A 68 -6.26 -5.39 0.60
C GLU A 68 -6.78 -5.94 -0.73
N LEU A 69 -7.27 -5.07 -1.62
CA LEU A 69 -7.65 -5.45 -2.97
C LEU A 69 -6.45 -5.99 -3.77
N LEU A 70 -5.29 -5.34 -3.67
CA LEU A 70 -4.07 -5.77 -4.33
C LEU A 70 -3.64 -7.18 -3.86
N ARG A 71 -3.68 -7.45 -2.54
CA ARG A 71 -3.39 -8.77 -1.96
C ARG A 71 -4.31 -9.86 -2.50
N ARG A 72 -5.61 -9.57 -2.58
CA ARG A 72 -6.61 -10.55 -3.05
C ARG A 72 -6.48 -10.82 -4.55
N SER A 73 -6.22 -9.79 -5.36
CA SER A 73 -6.08 -9.92 -6.81
C SER A 73 -4.75 -10.55 -7.21
N ASN A 74 -3.70 -10.42 -6.38
CA ASN A 74 -2.37 -10.92 -6.67
C ASN A 74 -1.82 -11.72 -5.48
N PRO A 75 -2.29 -12.96 -5.25
CA PRO A 75 -1.87 -13.78 -4.11
C PRO A 75 -0.38 -14.17 -4.13
N ALA A 76 0.29 -14.05 -5.28
CA ALA A 76 1.74 -14.23 -5.42
C ALA A 76 2.56 -12.98 -5.06
N ALA A 77 1.92 -11.86 -4.75
CA ALA A 77 2.55 -10.64 -4.28
C ALA A 77 2.35 -10.50 -2.76
N THR A 78 3.42 -10.15 -2.07
CA THR A 78 3.39 -9.77 -0.66
C THR A 78 3.18 -8.26 -0.58
N VAL A 79 2.21 -7.82 0.21
CA VAL A 79 1.95 -6.39 0.47
C VAL A 79 2.02 -6.17 1.96
N GLU A 80 2.93 -5.32 2.42
CA GLU A 80 3.15 -5.01 3.83
C GLU A 80 3.11 -3.49 4.01
N ILE A 81 2.73 -3.04 5.21
CA ILE A 81 2.83 -1.61 5.55
C ILE A 81 4.32 -1.31 5.78
N ASP A 82 4.82 -0.23 5.20
CA ASP A 82 6.17 0.28 5.48
C ASP A 82 6.15 1.00 6.83
N ALA A 83 6.06 0.21 7.91
CA ALA A 83 6.10 0.72 9.27
C ALA A 83 7.56 0.80 9.73
N PRO A 84 7.98 1.91 10.36
CA PRO A 84 9.30 1.96 10.98
C PRO A 84 9.42 0.83 12.00
N LEU A 85 10.52 0.08 11.93
CA LEU A 85 10.85 -0.92 12.94
C LEU A 85 10.91 -0.22 14.29
N GLU A 86 10.12 -0.69 15.26
CA GLU A 86 10.30 -0.25 16.63
C GLU A 86 11.73 -0.60 17.06
N PRO A 87 12.55 0.37 17.51
CA PRO A 87 13.85 0.05 18.04
C PRO A 87 13.66 -0.92 19.20
N TYR A 88 14.49 -1.97 19.22
CA TYR A 88 14.50 -3.03 20.24
C TYR A 88 14.79 -2.42 21.63
N ALA A 89 13.80 -1.79 22.24
CA ALA A 89 13.96 -1.10 23.50
C ALA A 89 13.90 -2.12 24.66
N ASN A 90 15.08 -2.41 25.21
CA ASN A 90 15.29 -2.84 26.60
C ASN A 90 14.51 -4.07 27.11
N ARG A 91 14.81 -5.27 26.59
CA ARG A 91 14.79 -6.48 27.43
C ARG A 91 16.22 -6.88 27.79
N GLY A 92 16.87 -6.06 28.62
CA GLY A 92 17.99 -6.54 29.43
C GLY A 92 17.46 -7.53 30.49
N PRO A 93 18.23 -8.55 30.89
CA PRO A 93 17.81 -9.47 31.93
C PRO A 93 17.66 -8.70 33.25
N ARG A 94 16.57 -8.97 33.97
CA ARG A 94 16.43 -8.59 35.38
C ARG A 94 17.42 -9.37 36.24
#